data_AF-A0A9D3VVR1-F1
#
_entry.id   AF-A0A9D3VVR1-F1
#
_cell.length_a   1.000
_cell.length_b   1.000
_cell.length_c   1.000
_cell.angle_alpha   90.00
_cell.angle_beta   90.00
_cell.angle_gamma   90.00
#
_symmetry.space_group_name_H-M   'P 1'
#
loop_
_entity.id
_entity.type
_entity.pdbx_description
1 polymer ?
#
loop_
_entity_poly.entity_id
_entity_poly.type
_entity_poly.pdbx_seq_one_letter_code
_entity_poly.pdbx_strand_id
1 'polypeptide(L)'
;MSVFQLQCSIFMILLTKFRLGLKVEIGILFLMLILRVLENVLQPSFLQKMIVLNLLDKIGGDSQIIICIFVNYDCDMDSPNIFERVVNCQLKTSVGPPSGLTTTLSAVQDIFLRHESVQCLVSIIKSIGAWRDQQLKIGDSGLPRSFESDTSSERPSTSIVEDGVFPDSELHPEMNFELLDTATLEQHRASKIERQVSNFFMLG
;
A
#
# COMPACT_ATOMS: atom_id res chain seq x y z
N MET A 1 -5.33 -30.79 -8.66
CA MET A 1 -5.81 -29.39 -8.65
C MET A 1 -6.51 -29.01 -7.34
N SER A 2 -7.32 -29.90 -6.75
CA SER A 2 -7.93 -29.67 -5.44
C SER A 2 -6.93 -29.34 -4.32
N VAL A 3 -5.76 -30.00 -4.30
CA VAL A 3 -4.75 -29.83 -3.23
C VAL A 3 -4.15 -28.42 -3.19
N PHE A 4 -3.70 -27.87 -4.33
CA PHE A 4 -3.10 -26.53 -4.36
C PHE A 4 -4.13 -25.44 -4.00
N GLN A 5 -5.35 -25.56 -4.54
CA GLN A 5 -6.44 -24.64 -4.18
C GLN A 5 -6.78 -24.73 -2.69
N LEU A 6 -6.78 -25.94 -2.11
CA LEU A 6 -6.97 -26.12 -0.67
C LEU A 6 -5.84 -25.48 0.14
N GLN A 7 -4.58 -25.62 -0.29
CA GLN A 7 -3.43 -24.95 0.34
C GLN A 7 -3.60 -23.43 0.33
N CYS A 8 -4.03 -22.84 -0.79
CA CYS A 8 -4.33 -21.41 -0.89
C CYS A 8 -5.48 -20.99 0.05
N SER A 9 -6.53 -21.79 0.17
CA SER A 9 -7.64 -21.52 1.09
C SER A 9 -7.21 -21.58 2.56
N ILE A 10 -6.43 -22.60 2.94
CA ILE A 10 -5.86 -22.70 4.30
C ILE A 10 -4.96 -21.51 4.58
N PHE A 11 -4.08 -21.17 3.64
CA PHE A 11 -3.21 -20.01 3.76
C PHE A 11 -3.98 -18.71 3.97
N MET A 12 -5.10 -18.50 3.25
CA MET A 12 -5.96 -17.33 3.46
C MET A 12 -6.56 -17.28 4.88
N ILE A 13 -6.94 -18.42 5.45
CA ILE A 13 -7.41 -18.50 6.84
C ILE A 13 -6.28 -18.14 7.81
N LEU A 14 -5.07 -18.65 7.59
CA LEU A 14 -3.90 -18.32 8.41
C LEU A 14 -3.60 -16.82 8.37
N LEU A 15 -3.59 -16.23 7.18
CA LEU A 15 -3.31 -14.82 6.97
C LEU A 15 -4.37 -13.90 7.61
N THR A 16 -5.65 -14.30 7.58
CA THR A 16 -6.75 -13.49 8.12
C THR A 16 -6.93 -13.65 9.63
N LYS A 17 -6.64 -14.82 10.20
CA LYS A 17 -6.96 -15.13 11.61
C LYS A 17 -5.74 -15.27 12.52
N PHE A 18 -4.57 -15.64 11.98
CA PHE A 18 -3.40 -16.03 12.78
C PHE A 18 -2.14 -15.19 12.49
N ARG A 19 -2.28 -14.05 11.79
CA ARG A 19 -1.16 -13.18 11.39
C ARG A 19 -0.24 -12.70 12.52
N LEU A 20 -0.75 -12.60 13.75
CA LEU A 20 0.04 -12.20 14.92
C LEU A 20 0.88 -13.35 15.48
N GLY A 21 0.37 -14.59 15.43
CA GLY A 21 1.01 -15.75 16.05
C GLY A 21 1.88 -16.57 15.10
N LEU A 22 1.67 -16.46 13.78
CA LEU A 22 2.34 -17.28 12.76
C LEU A 22 3.08 -16.43 11.72
N LYS A 23 3.66 -15.31 12.12
CA LYS A 23 4.34 -14.37 11.21
C LYS A 23 5.42 -15.08 10.37
N VAL A 24 6.27 -15.88 10.99
CA VAL A 24 7.38 -16.55 10.28
C VAL A 24 6.84 -17.58 9.27
N GLU A 25 5.90 -18.40 9.71
CA GLU A 25 5.28 -19.45 8.91
C GLU A 25 4.49 -18.87 7.74
N ILE A 26 3.75 -17.78 7.96
CA ILE A 26 3.02 -17.07 6.90
C ILE A 26 3.99 -16.51 5.86
N GLY A 27 5.12 -15.93 6.28
CA GLY A 27 6.16 -15.47 5.36
C GLY A 27 6.72 -16.61 4.49
N ILE A 28 7.02 -17.76 5.10
CA ILE A 28 7.48 -18.95 4.39
C ILE A 28 6.41 -19.44 3.40
N LEU A 29 5.14 -19.51 3.82
CA LEU A 29 4.04 -19.93 2.95
C LEU A 29 3.81 -18.95 1.79
N PHE A 30 3.99 -17.64 2.00
CA PHE A 30 3.93 -16.63 0.94
C PHE A 30 4.96 -16.92 -0.16
N LEU A 31 6.22 -17.17 0.25
CA LEU A 31 7.31 -17.50 -0.66
C LEU A 31 7.02 -18.80 -1.42
N MET A 32 6.52 -19.82 -0.70
CA MET A 32 6.30 -21.16 -1.24
C MET A 32 5.06 -21.28 -2.14
N LEU A 33 3.95 -20.62 -1.81
CA LEU A 33 2.67 -20.79 -2.50
C LEU A 33 2.42 -19.71 -3.56
N ILE A 34 2.77 -18.47 -3.25
CA ILE A 34 2.46 -17.31 -4.11
C ILE A 34 3.67 -16.99 -4.99
N LEU A 35 4.79 -16.61 -4.38
CA LEU A 35 5.94 -16.10 -5.13
C LEU A 35 6.55 -17.17 -6.03
N ARG A 36 6.70 -18.42 -5.55
CA ARG A 36 7.15 -19.55 -6.38
C ARG A 36 6.35 -19.71 -7.68
N VAL A 37 5.03 -19.54 -7.62
CA VAL A 37 4.15 -19.70 -8.78
C VAL A 37 4.26 -18.48 -9.71
N LEU A 38 4.33 -17.28 -9.16
CA LEU A 38 4.41 -16.06 -9.96
C LEU A 38 5.76 -15.89 -10.66
N GLU A 39 6.86 -16.18 -9.95
CA GLU A 39 8.23 -16.04 -10.43
C GLU A 39 8.64 -17.16 -11.40
N ASN A 40 7.87 -18.24 -11.49
CA ASN A 40 8.07 -19.25 -12.52
C ASN A 40 7.64 -18.70 -13.90
N VAL A 41 8.61 -18.10 -14.59
CA VAL A 41 8.44 -17.54 -15.94
C VAL A 41 8.74 -18.60 -17.02
N LEU A 42 9.61 -19.58 -16.76
CA LEU A 42 10.01 -20.56 -17.78
C LEU A 42 8.88 -21.51 -18.17
N GLN A 43 8.09 -21.97 -17.20
CA GLN A 43 6.95 -22.87 -17.46
C GLN A 43 5.76 -22.48 -16.58
N PRO A 44 5.07 -21.37 -16.92
CA PRO A 44 3.96 -20.89 -16.12
C PRO A 44 2.76 -21.84 -16.28
N SER A 45 2.29 -22.39 -15.16
CA SER A 45 1.02 -23.09 -15.13
C SER A 45 -0.11 -22.07 -15.09
N PHE A 46 -0.86 -21.95 -16.19
CA PHE A 46 -2.01 -21.02 -16.28
C PHE A 46 -2.96 -21.18 -15.09
N LEU A 47 -3.33 -22.42 -14.78
CA LEU A 47 -4.29 -22.70 -13.71
C LEU A 47 -3.77 -22.33 -12.32
N GLN A 48 -2.50 -22.60 -12.02
CA GLN A 48 -1.92 -22.19 -10.73
C GLN A 48 -1.77 -20.67 -10.64
N LYS A 49 -1.34 -20.00 -11.73
CA LYS A 49 -1.26 -18.53 -11.76
C LYS A 49 -2.63 -17.91 -11.55
N MET A 50 -3.68 -18.44 -12.17
CA MET A 50 -5.05 -18.00 -11.96
C MET A 50 -5.52 -18.17 -10.51
N ILE A 51 -5.22 -19.29 -9.86
CA ILE A 51 -5.55 -19.50 -8.44
C ILE A 51 -4.82 -18.47 -7.56
N VAL A 52 -3.53 -18.23 -7.83
CA VAL A 52 -2.71 -17.26 -7.08
C VAL A 52 -3.16 -15.82 -7.30
N LEU A 53 -3.52 -15.43 -8.53
CA LEU A 53 -4.04 -14.09 -8.82
C LEU A 53 -5.39 -13.86 -8.12
N ASN A 54 -6.30 -14.82 -8.18
CA ASN A 54 -7.57 -14.75 -7.43
C ASN A 54 -7.37 -14.65 -5.90
N LEU A 55 -6.35 -15.33 -5.36
CA LEU A 55 -5.99 -15.22 -3.95
C LEU A 55 -5.42 -13.83 -3.64
N LEU A 56 -4.53 -13.33 -4.50
CA LEU A 56 -3.93 -12.00 -4.35
C LEU A 56 -4.94 -10.87 -4.48
N ASP A 57 -5.97 -11.01 -5.30
CA ASP A 57 -7.06 -10.03 -5.37
C ASP A 57 -7.83 -9.95 -4.04
N LYS A 58 -8.12 -11.09 -3.42
CA LYS A 58 -8.75 -11.15 -2.09
C LYS A 58 -7.87 -10.54 -1.00
N ILE A 59 -6.56 -10.79 -1.05
CA ILE A 59 -5.58 -10.18 -0.14
C ILE A 59 -5.52 -8.67 -0.40
N GLY A 60 -5.47 -8.28 -1.67
CA GLY A 60 -5.44 -6.91 -2.17
C GLY A 60 -6.66 -6.10 -1.78
N GLY A 61 -7.83 -6.74 -1.60
CA GLY A 61 -9.07 -6.09 -1.18
C GLY A 61 -9.18 -5.81 0.32
N ASP A 62 -8.24 -6.30 1.15
CA ASP A 62 -8.21 -6.04 2.59
C ASP A 62 -7.04 -5.12 2.94
N SER A 63 -7.37 -3.88 3.28
CA SER A 63 -6.42 -2.83 3.60
C SER A 63 -5.53 -3.14 4.80
N GLN A 64 -6.06 -3.83 5.82
CA GLN A 64 -5.29 -4.22 6.99
C GLN A 64 -4.31 -5.34 6.64
N ILE A 65 -4.71 -6.31 5.83
CA ILE A 65 -3.81 -7.38 5.40
C ILE A 65 -2.65 -6.83 4.57
N ILE A 66 -2.92 -5.93 3.63
CA ILE A 66 -1.87 -5.32 2.79
C ILE A 66 -0.84 -4.57 3.64
N ILE A 67 -1.29 -3.73 4.58
CA ILE A 67 -0.38 -3.00 5.47
C ILE A 67 0.37 -3.96 6.39
N CYS A 68 -0.29 -5.01 6.92
CA CYS A 68 0.37 -6.03 7.71
C CYS A 68 1.47 -6.77 6.93
N ILE A 69 1.27 -7.07 5.64
CA ILE A 69 2.30 -7.71 4.82
C ILE A 69 3.50 -6.78 4.68
N PHE A 70 3.27 -5.53 4.28
CA PHE A 70 4.33 -4.54 4.10
C PHE A 70 5.15 -4.32 5.39
N VAL A 71 4.48 -4.10 6.52
CA VAL A 71 5.16 -3.88 7.81
C VAL A 71 5.94 -5.12 8.25
N ASN A 72 5.40 -6.32 8.05
CA ASN A 72 6.01 -7.53 8.58
C ASN A 72 7.13 -8.10 7.73
N TYR A 73 7.12 -7.85 6.41
CA TYR A 73 7.99 -8.56 5.48
C TYR A 73 8.79 -7.66 4.52
N ASP A 74 8.67 -6.34 4.64
CA ASP A 74 9.41 -5.38 3.81
C ASP A 74 10.04 -4.24 4.63
N CYS A 75 9.60 -4.02 5.87
CA CYS A 75 10.10 -2.93 6.74
C CYS A 75 11.23 -3.36 7.69
N ASP A 76 11.82 -4.52 7.47
CA ASP A 76 12.94 -5.04 8.25
C ASP A 76 14.12 -5.41 7.32
N MET A 77 15.34 -5.17 7.79
CA MET A 77 16.56 -5.26 6.98
C MET A 77 16.81 -6.69 6.46
N ASP A 78 16.44 -7.68 7.26
CA ASP A 78 16.64 -9.11 6.93
C ASP A 78 15.37 -9.76 6.36
N SER A 79 14.36 -8.95 6.03
CA SER A 79 13.08 -9.44 5.53
C SER A 79 13.14 -9.88 4.06
N PRO A 80 12.25 -10.79 3.63
CA PRO A 80 12.23 -11.31 2.26
C PRO A 80 11.66 -10.36 1.20
N ASN A 81 11.23 -9.14 1.57
CA ASN A 81 10.59 -8.13 0.70
C ASN A 81 9.38 -8.70 -0.07
N ILE A 82 8.45 -9.33 0.65
CA ILE A 82 7.32 -10.05 0.03
C ILE A 82 6.39 -9.10 -0.73
N PHE A 83 6.06 -7.94 -0.16
CA PHE A 83 5.17 -6.98 -0.82
C PHE A 83 5.79 -6.46 -2.11
N GLU A 84 7.05 -6.02 -2.06
CA GLU A 84 7.80 -5.57 -3.23
C GLU A 84 7.83 -6.63 -4.33
N ARG A 85 8.16 -7.88 -3.97
CA ARG A 85 8.22 -8.99 -4.94
C ARG A 85 6.87 -9.32 -5.54
N VAL A 86 5.79 -9.28 -4.76
CA VAL A 86 4.42 -9.50 -5.28
C VAL A 86 4.06 -8.41 -6.28
N VAL A 87 4.29 -7.13 -5.96
CA VAL A 87 4.02 -6.01 -6.88
C VAL A 87 4.84 -6.15 -8.17
N ASN A 88 6.14 -6.46 -8.04
CA ASN A 88 7.02 -6.68 -9.19
C ASN A 88 6.57 -7.86 -10.06
N CYS A 89 6.10 -8.95 -9.45
CA CYS A 89 5.57 -10.09 -10.19
C CYS A 89 4.28 -9.75 -10.96
N GLN A 90 3.38 -8.97 -10.35
CA GLN A 90 2.16 -8.51 -11.01
C GLN A 90 2.49 -7.58 -12.18
N LEU A 91 3.44 -6.66 -12.00
CA LEU A 91 3.91 -5.77 -13.08
C LEU A 91 4.52 -6.56 -14.24
N LYS A 92 5.38 -7.54 -13.97
CA LYS A 92 5.94 -8.41 -15.02
C LYS A 92 4.85 -9.20 -15.74
N THR A 93 3.85 -9.67 -15.00
CA THR A 93 2.72 -10.43 -15.57
C THR A 93 1.83 -9.55 -16.44
N SER A 94 1.60 -8.28 -16.07
CA SER A 94 0.78 -7.35 -16.85
C SER A 94 1.43 -6.91 -18.15
N VAL A 95 2.75 -6.71 -18.14
CA VAL A 95 3.54 -6.39 -19.34
C VAL A 95 3.64 -7.60 -20.28
N GLY A 96 3.66 -8.81 -19.72
CA GLY A 96 3.79 -10.06 -20.45
C GLY A 96 5.25 -10.52 -20.60
N PRO A 97 5.48 -11.60 -21.36
CA PRO A 97 6.81 -12.18 -21.49
C PRO A 97 7.80 -11.20 -22.14
N PRO A 98 9.10 -11.24 -21.75
CA PRO A 98 10.11 -10.38 -22.35
C PRO A 98 10.25 -10.64 -23.85
N SER A 99 10.60 -9.61 -24.60
CA SER A 99 10.84 -9.70 -26.04
C SER A 99 11.89 -10.78 -26.35
N GLY A 100 11.53 -11.74 -27.21
CA GLY A 100 12.41 -12.84 -27.61
C GLY A 100 12.27 -14.13 -26.78
N LEU A 101 11.51 -14.12 -25.68
CA LEU A 101 11.16 -15.33 -24.92
C LEU A 101 9.74 -15.76 -25.26
N THR A 102 9.59 -16.98 -25.75
CA THR A 102 8.27 -17.59 -25.98
C THR A 102 7.80 -18.30 -24.72
N THR A 103 6.57 -18.02 -24.31
CA THR A 103 5.91 -18.69 -23.18
C THR A 103 5.02 -19.83 -23.69
N THR A 104 4.82 -20.87 -22.89
CA THR A 104 3.95 -22.03 -23.22
C THR A 104 2.44 -21.71 -23.20
N LEU A 105 2.06 -20.47 -22.93
CA LEU A 105 0.67 -20.02 -22.81
C LEU A 105 0.10 -19.64 -24.18
N SER A 106 -1.20 -19.89 -24.36
CA SER A 106 -1.94 -19.34 -25.50
C SER A 106 -2.08 -17.82 -25.37
N ALA A 107 -2.19 -17.11 -26.49
CA ALA A 107 -2.43 -15.66 -26.51
C ALA A 107 -3.64 -15.24 -25.67
N VAL A 108 -4.72 -16.04 -25.67
CA VAL A 108 -5.93 -15.77 -24.88
C VAL A 108 -5.65 -15.88 -23.38
N GLN A 109 -4.89 -16.91 -22.97
CA GLN A 109 -4.50 -17.11 -21.57
C GLN A 109 -3.58 -15.98 -21.09
N ASP A 110 -2.68 -15.52 -21.95
CA ASP A 110 -1.78 -14.41 -21.65
C ASP A 110 -2.55 -13.10 -21.43
N ILE A 111 -3.49 -12.76 -22.32
CA ILE A 111 -4.38 -11.59 -22.16
C ILE A 111 -5.13 -11.65 -20.82
N PHE A 112 -5.65 -12.82 -20.46
CA PHE A 112 -6.39 -13.00 -19.22
C PHE A 112 -5.51 -12.79 -17.98
N LEU A 113 -4.32 -13.41 -17.93
CA LEU A 113 -3.38 -13.21 -16.83
C LEU A 113 -2.94 -11.75 -16.70
N ARG A 114 -2.73 -11.06 -17.82
CA ARG A 114 -2.40 -9.63 -17.82
C ARG A 114 -3.53 -8.82 -17.18
N HIS A 115 -4.78 -9.03 -17.61
CA HIS A 115 -5.94 -8.37 -17.03
C HIS A 115 -6.02 -8.58 -15.51
N GLU A 116 -5.96 -9.83 -15.07
CA GLU A 116 -6.05 -10.18 -13.64
C GLU A 116 -4.90 -9.59 -12.80
N SER A 117 -3.69 -9.54 -13.36
CA SER A 117 -2.55 -8.91 -12.67
C SER A 117 -2.72 -7.40 -12.50
N VAL A 118 -3.30 -6.71 -13.49
CA VAL A 118 -3.62 -5.28 -13.37
C VAL A 118 -4.73 -5.04 -12.35
N GLN A 119 -5.76 -5.89 -12.32
CA GLN A 119 -6.82 -5.80 -11.31
C GLN A 119 -6.26 -5.95 -9.88
N CYS A 120 -5.36 -6.91 -9.67
CA CYS A 120 -4.68 -7.07 -8.38
C CYS A 120 -3.91 -5.81 -7.97
N LEU A 121 -3.16 -5.19 -8.90
CA LEU A 121 -2.43 -3.94 -8.63
C LEU A 121 -3.38 -2.80 -8.23
N VAL A 122 -4.49 -2.65 -8.96
CA VAL A 122 -5.52 -1.66 -8.65
C VAL A 122 -6.13 -1.92 -7.27
N SER A 123 -6.40 -3.18 -6.93
CA SER A 123 -6.92 -3.60 -5.62
C SER A 123 -5.97 -3.20 -4.49
N ILE A 124 -4.67 -3.49 -4.63
CA ILE A 124 -3.63 -3.09 -3.67
C ILE A 124 -3.59 -1.56 -3.49
N ILE A 125 -3.55 -0.80 -4.58
CA ILE A 125 -3.50 0.68 -4.51
C ILE A 125 -4.74 1.25 -3.81
N LYS A 126 -5.94 0.75 -4.17
CA LYS A 126 -7.20 1.15 -3.52
C LYS A 126 -7.18 0.85 -2.03
N SER A 127 -6.68 -0.32 -1.63
CA SER A 127 -6.58 -0.71 -0.23
C SER A 127 -5.61 0.15 0.57
N ILE A 128 -4.46 0.52 0.00
CA ILE A 128 -3.53 1.47 0.64
C ILE A 128 -4.19 2.84 0.80
N GLY A 129 -4.90 3.33 -0.23
CA GLY A 129 -5.66 4.57 -0.17
C GLY A 129 -6.75 4.55 0.91
N ALA A 130 -7.55 3.49 0.94
CA ALA A 130 -8.61 3.31 1.93
C ALA A 130 -8.06 3.25 3.37
N TRP A 131 -6.93 2.56 3.58
CA TRP A 131 -6.25 2.56 4.87
C TRP A 131 -5.80 3.96 5.27
N ARG A 132 -5.19 4.71 4.35
CA ARG A 132 -4.74 6.09 4.60
C ARG A 132 -5.91 6.99 4.99
N ASP A 133 -7.02 6.92 4.26
CA ASP A 133 -8.21 7.72 4.53
C ASP A 133 -8.80 7.39 5.91
N GLN A 134 -8.74 6.13 6.33
CA GLN A 134 -9.13 5.70 7.67
C GLN A 134 -8.23 6.33 8.75
N GLN A 135 -6.92 6.42 8.52
CA GLN A 135 -5.99 7.05 9.47
C GLN A 135 -6.22 8.56 9.62
N LEU A 136 -6.56 9.26 8.54
CA LEU A 136 -6.84 10.70 8.58
C LEU A 136 -8.08 11.04 9.43
N LYS A 137 -9.12 10.20 9.37
CA LYS A 137 -10.34 10.38 10.18
C LYS A 137 -10.10 10.19 11.68
N ILE A 138 -9.12 9.34 12.04
CA ILE A 138 -8.78 9.10 13.44
C ILE A 138 -8.13 10.36 14.05
N GLY A 139 -7.27 11.05 13.29
CA GLY A 139 -6.61 12.29 13.73
C GLY A 139 -7.54 13.49 13.95
N ASP A 140 -8.68 13.54 13.27
CA ASP A 140 -9.65 14.66 13.36
C ASP A 140 -10.67 14.49 14.51
N SER A 141 -10.79 13.27 15.05
CA SER A 141 -11.72 12.95 16.15
C SER A 141 -11.25 13.39 17.55
N GLY A 142 -10.05 13.95 17.65
CA GLY A 142 -9.40 14.32 18.92
C GLY A 142 -9.71 15.72 19.46
N LEU A 143 -10.51 16.55 18.77
CA LEU A 143 -10.88 17.87 19.29
C LEU A 143 -12.15 17.76 20.15
N PRO A 144 -12.12 18.06 21.46
CA PRO A 144 -13.34 18.18 22.24
C PRO A 144 -14.15 19.32 21.64
N ARG A 145 -15.31 18.99 21.07
CA ARG A 145 -16.31 19.98 20.69
C ARG A 145 -16.76 20.63 21.99
N SER A 146 -16.17 21.79 22.33
CA SER A 146 -16.61 22.62 23.45
C SER A 146 -18.09 22.90 23.26
N PHE A 147 -18.87 22.47 24.24
CA PHE A 147 -20.25 22.87 24.40
C PHE A 147 -20.27 24.39 24.61
N GLU A 148 -20.87 25.12 23.67
CA GLU A 148 -21.50 26.40 23.97
C GLU A 148 -22.90 26.38 23.37
N SER A 149 -23.87 26.15 24.26
CA SER A 149 -25.27 26.52 24.10
C SER A 149 -25.45 27.90 24.73
N ASP A 150 -25.85 28.91 23.95
CA ASP A 150 -27.15 29.60 24.12
C ASP A 150 -27.23 30.94 23.34
N THR A 151 -28.25 31.00 22.48
CA THR A 151 -29.12 32.14 22.08
C THR A 151 -28.66 33.59 22.26
N SER A 152 -28.64 34.38 21.17
CA SER A 152 -29.71 35.36 20.81
C SER A 152 -29.24 36.46 19.81
N SER A 153 -30.12 36.73 18.84
CA SER A 153 -30.45 37.97 18.12
C SER A 153 -29.42 38.94 17.47
N GLU A 154 -29.83 39.33 16.25
CA GLU A 154 -29.65 40.63 15.55
C GLU A 154 -28.44 40.88 14.61
N ARG A 155 -28.74 40.91 13.30
CA ARG A 155 -28.08 41.71 12.23
C ARG A 155 -28.75 43.11 12.17
N PRO A 156 -28.38 44.10 11.31
CA PRO A 156 -27.29 44.23 10.30
C PRO A 156 -26.49 45.56 10.45
N SER A 157 -25.43 45.92 9.67
CA SER A 157 -25.54 46.69 8.41
C SER A 157 -24.17 47.16 7.84
N THR A 158 -23.94 46.88 6.54
CA THR A 158 -23.36 47.70 5.41
C THR A 158 -22.05 48.51 5.42
N SER A 159 -21.46 48.55 4.20
CA SER A 159 -20.69 49.63 3.50
C SER A 159 -19.15 49.51 3.63
N ILE A 160 -18.26 49.71 2.63
CA ILE A 160 -18.24 50.28 1.28
C ILE A 160 -17.02 49.71 0.51
N VAL A 161 -17.11 49.80 -0.82
CA VAL A 161 -16.20 49.46 -1.94
C VAL A 161 -14.87 50.23 -1.91
N GLU A 162 -13.74 49.63 -2.33
CA GLU A 162 -12.91 50.08 -3.48
C GLU A 162 -11.64 49.24 -3.72
N ASP A 163 -11.24 49.28 -4.97
CA ASP A 163 -10.39 48.41 -5.77
C ASP A 163 -8.97 49.00 -5.93
N GLY A 164 -8.00 48.17 -6.31
CA GLY A 164 -6.89 48.62 -7.15
C GLY A 164 -5.45 48.63 -6.59
N VAL A 165 -4.60 47.89 -7.33
CA VAL A 165 -3.23 48.21 -7.77
C VAL A 165 -2.05 47.58 -7.01
N PHE A 166 -1.46 46.58 -7.68
CA PHE A 166 -0.07 46.09 -7.60
C PHE A 166 0.94 47.18 -7.98
N PRO A 167 2.18 47.12 -7.46
CA PRO A 167 3.28 46.89 -8.41
C PRO A 167 4.38 45.92 -7.92
N ASP A 168 5.00 45.30 -8.93
CA ASP A 168 6.20 44.46 -8.95
C ASP A 168 7.44 45.04 -8.23
N SER A 169 8.30 44.15 -7.73
CA SER A 169 9.75 44.18 -8.00
C SER A 169 10.42 42.87 -7.56
N GLU A 170 10.97 42.15 -8.54
CA GLU A 170 11.87 41.00 -8.39
C GLU A 170 13.18 41.37 -7.67
N LEU A 171 13.85 40.39 -7.04
CA LEU A 171 15.26 40.02 -7.30
C LEU A 171 15.69 38.82 -6.43
N HIS A 172 16.14 37.76 -7.10
CA HIS A 172 16.80 36.57 -6.55
C HIS A 172 18.22 36.91 -6.04
N PRO A 173 18.73 36.18 -5.03
CA PRO A 173 20.00 35.49 -5.27
C PRO A 173 20.02 34.06 -4.75
N GLU A 174 20.49 33.15 -5.60
CA GLU A 174 20.83 31.76 -5.29
C GLU A 174 22.11 31.71 -4.42
N MET A 175 22.10 30.99 -3.29
CA MET A 175 23.13 29.98 -2.94
C MET A 175 22.80 29.22 -1.66
N ASN A 176 23.10 27.91 -1.67
CA ASN A 176 23.18 26.93 -0.58
C ASN A 176 21.93 26.12 -0.21
N PHE A 177 21.57 25.17 -1.09
CA PHE A 177 20.52 24.16 -0.84
C PHE A 177 21.07 22.77 -0.43
N GLU A 178 22.36 22.46 -0.60
CA GLU A 178 22.83 21.07 -0.49
C GLU A 178 23.21 20.58 0.93
N LEU A 179 23.39 21.45 1.93
CA LEU A 179 23.75 21.01 3.29
C LEU A 179 22.55 20.91 4.26
N LEU A 180 21.45 21.61 3.97
CA LEU A 180 20.27 21.65 4.84
C LEU A 180 19.39 20.39 4.68
N ASP A 181 19.47 19.73 3.54
CA ASP A 181 18.59 18.61 3.17
C ASP A 181 18.97 17.28 3.83
N THR A 182 20.23 17.05 4.18
CA THR A 182 20.64 15.79 4.82
C THR A 182 20.29 15.78 6.31
N ALA A 183 20.52 16.90 7.01
CA ALA A 183 20.19 17.04 8.42
C ALA A 183 18.66 16.99 8.66
N THR A 184 17.87 17.58 7.76
CA THR A 184 16.40 17.53 7.83
C THR A 184 15.86 16.14 7.49
N LEU A 185 16.48 15.41 6.56
CA LEU A 185 16.13 14.02 6.25
C LEU A 185 16.46 13.06 7.41
N GLU A 186 17.61 13.22 8.07
CA GLU A 186 17.96 12.41 9.24
C GLU A 186 17.08 12.72 10.45
N GLN A 187 16.73 13.99 10.67
CA GLN A 187 15.80 14.39 11.73
C GLN A 187 14.37 13.88 11.47
N HIS A 188 13.96 13.78 10.20
CA HIS A 188 12.71 13.15 9.79
C HIS A 188 12.75 11.61 9.92
N ARG A 189 13.91 10.96 9.75
CA ARG A 189 14.11 9.53 10.02
C ARG A 189 14.07 9.23 11.53
N ALA A 190 14.73 10.05 12.35
CA ALA A 190 14.75 9.89 13.81
C ALA A 190 13.37 10.07 14.44
N SER A 191 12.62 11.11 14.02
CA SER A 191 11.26 11.36 14.51
C SER A 191 10.23 10.32 14.05
N LYS A 192 10.50 9.60 12.94
CA LYS A 192 9.67 8.46 12.50
C LYS A 192 9.88 7.22 13.38
N ILE A 193 11.11 6.98 13.84
CA ILE A 193 11.43 5.87 14.77
C ILE A 193 10.77 6.11 16.13
N GLU A 194 10.84 7.32 16.69
CA GLU A 194 10.18 7.64 17.97
C GLU A 194 8.65 7.51 17.91
N ARG A 195 8.02 7.94 16.81
CA ARG A 195 6.56 7.76 16.61
C ARG A 195 6.19 6.29 16.38
N GLN A 196 7.05 5.48 15.78
CA GLN A 196 6.80 4.04 15.59
C GLN A 196 6.93 3.24 16.89
N VAL A 197 7.88 3.58 17.76
CA VAL A 197 8.01 2.94 19.08
C VAL A 197 6.83 3.32 19.98
N SER A 198 6.38 4.58 19.97
CA SER A 198 5.24 5.00 20.79
C SER A 198 3.90 4.41 20.33
N ASN A 199 3.69 4.19 19.04
CA ASN A 199 2.46 3.55 18.53
C ASN A 199 2.45 2.02 18.70
N PHE A 200 3.61 1.38 18.85
CA PHE A 200 3.69 -0.07 19.08
C PHE A 200 3.32 -0.45 20.52
N PHE A 201 3.47 0.45 21.50
CA PHE A 201 3.09 0.20 22.90
C PHE A 201 1.62 0.52 23.23
N MET A 202 0.90 1.25 22.38
CA MET A 202 -0.48 1.70 22.66
C MET A 202 -1.58 0.82 22.02
N LEU A 203 -1.20 -0.27 21.34
CA LEU A 203 -2.12 -1.26 20.75
C LEU A 203 -1.99 -2.66 21.38
N GLY A 204 -1.42 -2.73 22.59
CA GLY A 204 -1.43 -3.94 23.44
C GLY A 204 -2.83 -4.28 23.94
#